data_AF-A0AA88KH41-F1
#
_entry.id   AF-A0AA88KH41-F1
#
_cell.length_a   1.000
_cell.length_b   1.000
_cell.length_c   1.000
_cell.angle_alpha   90.00
_cell.angle_beta   90.00
_cell.angle_gamma   90.00
#
_symmetry.space_group_name_H-M   'P 1'
#
loop_
_entity.id
_entity.type
_entity.pdbx_description
1 polymer ?
#
loop_
_entity_poly.entity_id
_entity_poly.type
_entity_poly.pdbx_seq_one_letter_code
_entity_poly.pdbx_strand_id
1 'polypeptide(L)'
;MMTFSYAFSALLLVPLFVLFSSSTHAQIVPSIQFNQAIDSAMAELQSESSFTSFVQQALPYYSVPYCGTKPNYPTFSPIPSNVKSLICCGPYKPTEDNWSSVYRKVSNGLADKLNSKFGLQLSAVYKPINTTEFGYFESLRRAVNTGACDVVVSDTTHTKERAAVVNFATCAYGSSSSGFLRTSLDSNGTYIDELSKLNSPNYIVAFYASTVYEIAANTSLPLAQKIRVTSLDTDPYNLVLQNKIHALISDAADLNAWKAANSDKCSNCYVKAFGELAPFGIFTAQTTRSSSIGFILHRIGMSQLMMIAVLSMTVLISVFHII
;
A
#
# COMPACT_ATOMS: atom_id res chain seq x y z
N MET A 1 -26.00 58.71 41.46
CA MET A 1 -26.86 58.19 40.36
C MET A 1 -25.96 57.40 39.43
N MET A 2 -26.15 56.08 39.40
CA MET A 2 -25.29 55.12 38.72
C MET A 2 -25.59 55.08 37.22
N THR A 3 -24.60 55.38 36.40
CA THR A 3 -24.59 55.13 34.95
C THR A 3 -23.90 53.79 34.70
N PHE A 4 -24.69 52.74 34.44
CA PHE A 4 -24.18 51.46 33.96
C PHE A 4 -23.79 51.60 32.49
N SER A 5 -22.50 51.49 32.21
CA SER A 5 -21.90 51.60 30.89
C SER A 5 -22.03 50.26 30.15
N TYR A 6 -22.73 50.28 29.01
CA TYR A 6 -22.84 49.17 28.05
C TYR A 6 -21.49 48.96 27.36
N ALA A 7 -20.62 48.16 27.96
CA ALA A 7 -19.33 47.77 27.39
C ALA A 7 -19.24 46.23 27.28
N PHE A 8 -20.18 45.60 26.57
CA PHE A 8 -20.15 44.15 26.36
C PHE A 8 -20.86 43.77 25.04
N SER A 9 -20.32 44.14 23.87
CA SER A 9 -20.83 43.60 22.58
C SER A 9 -19.89 43.70 21.37
N ALA A 10 -18.68 44.27 21.49
CA ALA A 10 -17.82 44.47 20.31
C ALA A 10 -16.70 43.43 20.11
N LEU A 11 -16.62 42.37 20.92
CA LEU A 11 -15.46 41.46 20.95
C LEU A 11 -15.74 39.98 20.58
N LEU A 12 -16.82 39.68 19.85
CA LEU A 12 -17.19 38.30 19.46
C LEU A 12 -17.32 38.06 17.95
N LEU A 13 -16.87 38.99 17.08
CA LEU A 13 -17.06 38.87 15.63
C LEU A 13 -15.80 38.49 14.81
N VAL A 14 -14.67 38.18 15.44
CA VAL A 14 -13.40 37.95 14.73
C VAL A 14 -12.85 36.50 14.72
N PRO A 15 -13.36 35.46 15.42
CA PRO A 15 -12.77 34.12 15.31
C PRO A 15 -13.56 33.13 14.44
N LEU A 16 -14.28 33.57 13.39
CA LEU A 16 -15.03 32.64 12.52
C LEU A 16 -14.59 32.60 11.05
N PHE A 17 -13.71 33.50 10.59
CA PHE A 17 -13.29 33.55 9.18
C PHE A 17 -11.97 32.82 8.85
N VAL A 18 -11.27 32.29 9.86
CA VAL A 18 -10.01 31.53 9.66
C VAL A 18 -10.24 30.02 9.59
N LEU A 19 -11.47 29.56 9.85
CA LEU A 19 -11.81 28.15 9.71
C LEU A 19 -12.11 27.85 8.24
N PHE A 20 -11.33 26.93 7.66
CA PHE A 20 -11.61 26.21 6.41
C PHE A 20 -11.14 26.80 5.08
N SER A 21 -9.99 27.49 5.06
CA SER A 21 -9.12 27.40 3.87
C SER A 21 -8.24 26.14 3.91
N SER A 22 -8.78 25.02 4.42
CA SER A 22 -8.22 23.72 4.08
C SER A 22 -8.47 23.56 2.59
N SER A 23 -7.44 23.83 1.78
CA SER A 23 -7.42 23.53 0.36
C SER A 23 -7.89 22.10 0.20
N THR A 24 -9.19 21.91 -0.08
CA THR A 24 -9.77 20.60 -0.29
C THR A 24 -9.13 20.10 -1.57
N HIS A 25 -8.01 19.40 -1.42
CA HIS A 25 -7.37 18.73 -2.54
C HIS A 25 -8.47 17.81 -3.08
N ALA A 26 -8.81 17.99 -4.35
CA ALA A 26 -9.75 17.12 -5.00
C ALA A 26 -9.14 15.71 -4.93
N GLN A 27 -9.71 14.86 -4.08
CA GLN A 27 -9.29 13.48 -3.93
C GLN A 27 -10.07 12.63 -4.91
N ILE A 28 -9.40 11.65 -5.51
CA ILE A 28 -10.09 10.61 -6.27
C ILE A 28 -10.88 9.77 -5.28
N VAL A 29 -12.18 9.65 -5.51
CA VAL A 29 -13.01 8.82 -4.65
C VAL A 29 -13.02 7.39 -5.21
N PRO A 30 -12.65 6.38 -4.40
CA PRO A 30 -12.70 4.99 -4.84
C PRO A 30 -14.10 4.60 -5.34
N SER A 31 -14.17 4.15 -6.59
CA SER A 31 -15.39 3.71 -7.26
C SER A 31 -15.11 2.50 -8.15
N ILE A 32 -16.16 1.78 -8.53
CA ILE A 32 -16.04 0.62 -9.43
C ILE A 32 -15.34 1.03 -10.74
N GLN A 33 -15.72 2.18 -11.30
CA GLN A 33 -15.16 2.71 -12.54
C GLN A 33 -13.70 3.13 -12.37
N PHE A 34 -13.33 3.71 -11.22
CA PHE A 34 -11.93 3.99 -10.92
C PHE A 34 -11.10 2.71 -10.88
N ASN A 35 -11.58 1.68 -10.16
CA ASN A 35 -10.91 0.39 -10.09
C ASN A 35 -10.76 -0.26 -11.47
N GLN A 36 -11.81 -0.20 -12.31
CA GLN A 36 -11.76 -0.67 -13.71
C GLN A 36 -10.74 0.10 -14.55
N ALA A 37 -10.65 1.43 -14.38
CA ALA A 37 -9.68 2.24 -15.09
C ALA A 37 -8.23 1.91 -14.68
N ILE A 38 -7.97 1.73 -13.38
CA ILE A 38 -6.66 1.32 -12.87
C ILE A 38 -6.28 -0.08 -13.35
N ASP A 39 -7.21 -1.04 -13.31
CA ASP A 39 -6.97 -2.40 -13.79
C ASP A 39 -6.65 -2.43 -15.29
N SER A 40 -7.41 -1.69 -16.10
CA SER A 40 -7.18 -1.57 -17.55
C SER A 40 -5.84 -0.90 -17.85
N ALA A 41 -5.48 0.16 -17.12
CA ALA A 41 -4.20 0.85 -17.26
C ALA A 41 -3.01 -0.06 -16.90
N MET A 42 -3.13 -0.84 -15.83
CA MET A 42 -2.12 -1.81 -15.44
C MET A 42 -1.98 -2.93 -16.46
N ALA A 43 -3.10 -3.43 -17.01
CA ALA A 43 -3.08 -4.44 -18.06
C ALA A 43 -2.36 -3.96 -19.33
N GLU A 44 -2.64 -2.73 -19.77
CA GLU A 44 -1.94 -2.13 -20.91
C GLU A 44 -0.46 -1.92 -20.61
N LEU A 45 -0.11 -1.38 -19.44
CA LEU A 45 1.28 -1.17 -19.03
C LEU A 45 2.06 -2.48 -18.95
N GLN A 46 1.49 -3.52 -18.33
CA GLN A 46 2.10 -4.84 -18.23
C GLN A 46 2.38 -5.44 -19.61
N SER A 47 1.52 -5.17 -20.60
CA SER A 47 1.68 -5.68 -21.96
C SER A 47 2.79 -4.99 -22.75
N GLU A 48 3.36 -3.89 -22.27
CA GLU A 48 4.45 -3.19 -22.94
C GLU A 48 5.78 -3.92 -22.74
N SER A 49 6.43 -4.30 -23.83
CA SER A 49 7.75 -4.96 -23.80
C SER A 49 8.83 -4.10 -23.11
N SER A 50 8.75 -2.79 -23.23
CA SER A 50 9.67 -1.85 -22.56
C SER A 50 9.48 -1.86 -21.04
N PHE A 51 8.25 -1.98 -20.56
CA PHE A 51 7.94 -2.08 -19.15
C PHE A 51 8.39 -3.43 -18.58
N THR A 52 8.06 -4.55 -19.25
CA THR A 52 8.45 -5.88 -18.78
C THR A 52 9.97 -6.06 -18.76
N SER A 53 10.67 -5.55 -19.77
CA SER A 53 12.14 -5.55 -19.83
C SER A 53 12.75 -4.75 -18.68
N PHE A 54 12.17 -3.59 -18.35
CA PHE A 54 12.62 -2.77 -17.22
C PHE A 54 12.47 -3.52 -15.89
N VAL A 55 11.31 -4.15 -15.65
CA VAL A 55 11.07 -4.93 -14.42
C VAL A 55 12.07 -6.08 -14.31
N GLN A 56 12.28 -6.85 -15.39
CA GLN A 56 13.23 -7.96 -15.40
C GLN A 56 14.68 -7.50 -15.19
N GLN A 57 15.07 -6.35 -15.73
CA GLN A 57 16.41 -5.79 -15.51
C GLN A 57 16.60 -5.31 -14.06
N ALA A 58 15.60 -4.64 -13.50
CA ALA A 58 15.66 -4.15 -12.12
C ALA A 58 15.59 -5.29 -11.09
N LEU A 59 14.87 -6.37 -11.43
CA LEU A 59 14.52 -7.47 -10.53
C LEU A 59 14.83 -8.83 -11.20
N PRO A 60 16.11 -9.20 -11.36
CA PRO A 60 16.53 -10.34 -12.19
C PRO A 60 16.10 -11.72 -11.67
N TYR A 61 15.71 -11.80 -10.40
CA TYR A 61 15.23 -13.04 -9.78
C TYR A 61 13.69 -13.17 -9.81
N TYR A 62 13.00 -12.19 -10.41
CA TYR A 62 11.55 -12.15 -10.51
C TYR A 62 11.11 -12.42 -11.94
N SER A 63 9.93 -13.03 -12.08
CA SER A 63 9.30 -13.23 -13.38
C SER A 63 8.11 -12.28 -13.54
N VAL A 64 7.87 -11.83 -14.77
CA VAL A 64 6.65 -11.07 -15.10
C VAL A 64 5.64 -12.06 -15.68
N PRO A 65 4.52 -12.35 -14.98
CA PRO A 65 3.53 -13.30 -15.48
C PRO A 65 2.84 -12.77 -16.73
N TYR A 66 2.49 -13.63 -17.67
CA TYR A 66 1.71 -13.25 -18.85
C TYR A 66 0.30 -12.79 -18.42
N CYS A 67 -0.13 -11.60 -18.88
CA CYS A 67 -1.51 -11.19 -18.69
C CYS A 67 -2.37 -11.49 -19.92
N GLY A 68 -3.19 -12.54 -19.84
CA GLY A 68 -4.12 -12.92 -20.92
C GLY A 68 -5.42 -12.11 -20.93
N THR A 69 -5.74 -11.41 -19.85
CA THR A 69 -6.97 -10.63 -19.72
C THR A 69 -6.74 -9.19 -20.12
N LYS A 70 -7.72 -8.60 -20.81
CA LYS A 70 -7.75 -7.16 -21.13
C LYS A 70 -9.01 -6.55 -20.54
N PRO A 71 -8.95 -6.07 -19.28
CA PRO A 71 -10.05 -5.32 -18.69
C PRO A 71 -10.42 -4.12 -19.58
N ASN A 72 -11.71 -3.83 -19.67
CA ASN A 72 -12.18 -2.67 -20.42
C ASN A 72 -12.21 -1.43 -19.53
N TYR A 73 -11.66 -0.34 -20.03
CA TYR A 73 -11.86 0.97 -19.40
C TYR A 73 -13.35 1.33 -19.32
N PRO A 74 -13.76 2.10 -18.30
CA PRO A 74 -15.09 2.70 -18.28
C PRO A 74 -15.28 3.67 -19.46
N THR A 75 -16.52 3.87 -19.88
CA THR A 75 -16.89 4.76 -21.00
C THR A 75 -16.53 6.23 -20.74
N PHE A 76 -16.51 6.65 -19.48
CA PHE A 76 -16.20 8.02 -19.06
C PHE A 76 -15.09 8.01 -18.01
N SER A 77 -14.34 9.11 -17.93
CA SER A 77 -13.31 9.28 -16.90
C SER A 77 -13.94 9.18 -15.50
N PRO A 78 -13.48 8.25 -14.64
CA PRO A 78 -13.87 8.24 -13.24
C PRO A 78 -13.11 9.29 -12.41
N ILE A 79 -12.14 9.98 -13.01
CA ILE A 79 -11.27 10.96 -12.36
C ILE A 79 -11.77 12.37 -12.72
N PRO A 80 -12.14 13.20 -11.72
CA PRO A 80 -12.54 14.59 -11.96
C PRO A 80 -11.45 15.41 -12.63
N SER A 81 -11.81 16.30 -13.56
CA SER A 81 -10.87 17.09 -14.36
C SER A 81 -9.99 18.08 -13.56
N ASN A 82 -10.41 18.40 -12.34
CA ASN A 82 -9.65 19.22 -11.39
C ASN A 82 -8.61 18.43 -10.58
N VAL A 83 -8.60 17.10 -10.66
CA VAL A 83 -7.53 16.27 -10.10
C VAL A 83 -6.33 16.32 -11.05
N LYS A 84 -5.15 16.67 -10.52
CA LYS A 84 -3.89 16.81 -11.28
C LYS A 84 -2.81 15.82 -10.88
N SER A 85 -3.09 14.97 -9.89
CA SER A 85 -2.14 14.00 -9.38
C SER A 85 -2.81 12.65 -9.14
N LEU A 86 -2.10 11.57 -9.46
CA LEU A 86 -2.41 10.20 -9.05
C LEU A 86 -1.44 9.85 -7.92
N ILE A 87 -1.94 9.76 -6.69
CA ILE A 87 -1.13 9.45 -5.51
C ILE A 87 -0.97 7.94 -5.41
N CYS A 88 0.23 7.47 -5.77
CA CYS A 88 0.63 6.07 -5.65
C CYS A 88 1.47 5.89 -4.38
N CYS A 89 1.27 4.80 -3.67
CA CYS A 89 1.96 4.54 -2.41
C CYS A 89 2.65 3.20 -2.38
N GLY A 90 3.78 3.12 -1.69
CA GLY A 90 4.50 1.88 -1.45
C GLY A 90 5.09 1.86 -0.05
N PRO A 91 5.72 0.75 0.36
CA PRO A 91 6.40 0.69 1.66
C PRO A 91 7.51 1.73 1.74
N TYR A 92 7.67 2.35 2.91
CA TYR A 92 8.80 3.24 3.18
C TYR A 92 10.10 2.42 3.19
N LYS A 93 11.09 2.93 2.45
CA LYS A 93 12.47 2.46 2.48
C LYS A 93 13.36 3.68 2.72
N PRO A 94 14.33 3.60 3.65
CA PRO A 94 15.23 4.73 3.95
C PRO A 94 16.19 5.05 2.79
N THR A 95 16.44 4.08 1.91
CA THR A 95 17.32 4.21 0.75
C THR A 95 16.57 3.81 -0.51
N GLU A 96 16.81 4.51 -1.61
CA GLU A 96 16.27 4.12 -2.91
C GLU A 96 16.86 2.76 -3.31
N ASP A 97 15.99 1.81 -3.65
CA ASP A 97 16.33 0.46 -4.08
C ASP A 97 15.67 0.15 -5.43
N ASN A 98 15.98 -1.02 -5.99
CA ASN A 98 15.40 -1.45 -7.27
C ASN A 98 13.87 -1.50 -7.21
N TRP A 99 13.31 -1.86 -6.06
CA TRP A 99 11.87 -1.87 -5.83
C TRP A 99 11.25 -0.47 -5.92
N SER A 100 11.84 0.53 -5.27
CA SER A 100 11.39 1.92 -5.31
C SER A 100 11.37 2.45 -6.75
N SER A 101 12.38 2.10 -7.55
CA SER A 101 12.44 2.44 -8.98
C SER A 101 11.30 1.78 -9.77
N VAL A 102 11.02 0.49 -9.53
CA VAL A 102 9.88 -0.23 -10.12
C VAL A 102 8.55 0.41 -9.72
N TYR A 103 8.37 0.79 -8.46
CA TYR A 103 7.13 1.42 -7.99
C TYR A 103 6.89 2.76 -8.65
N ARG A 104 7.93 3.59 -8.82
CA ARG A 104 7.82 4.86 -9.56
C ARG A 104 7.52 4.61 -11.03
N LYS A 105 8.15 3.61 -11.66
CA LYS A 105 7.89 3.25 -13.06
C LYS A 105 6.44 2.84 -13.27
N VAL A 106 5.89 2.02 -12.38
CA VAL A 106 4.47 1.63 -12.41
C VAL A 106 3.57 2.85 -12.19
N SER A 107 3.87 3.68 -11.19
CA SER A 107 3.07 4.88 -10.87
C SER A 107 2.99 5.85 -12.06
N ASN A 108 4.13 6.13 -12.70
CA ASN A 108 4.20 6.97 -13.90
C ASN A 108 3.43 6.34 -15.07
N GLY A 109 3.66 5.03 -15.31
CA GLY A 109 2.97 4.31 -16.38
C GLY A 109 1.45 4.34 -16.22
N LEU A 110 0.92 4.19 -15.00
CA LEU A 110 -0.51 4.30 -14.73
C LEU A 110 -1.04 5.70 -15.08
N ALA A 111 -0.36 6.76 -14.65
CA ALA A 111 -0.76 8.13 -14.97
C ALA A 111 -0.75 8.38 -16.49
N ASP A 112 0.28 7.91 -17.20
CA ASP A 112 0.41 8.04 -18.65
C ASP A 112 -0.72 7.33 -19.40
N LYS A 113 -1.07 6.10 -18.98
CA LYS A 113 -2.18 5.33 -19.57
C LYS A 113 -3.53 6.01 -19.34
N LEU A 114 -3.79 6.51 -18.13
CA LEU A 114 -5.01 7.24 -17.82
C LEU A 114 -5.10 8.57 -18.59
N ASN A 115 -3.99 9.31 -18.70
CA ASN A 115 -3.91 10.54 -19.48
C ASN A 115 -4.22 10.28 -20.95
N SER A 116 -3.58 9.27 -21.53
CA SER A 116 -3.81 8.87 -22.91
C SER A 116 -5.26 8.42 -23.16
N LYS A 117 -5.86 7.70 -22.21
CA LYS A 117 -7.22 7.17 -22.39
C LYS A 117 -8.31 8.22 -22.26
N PHE A 118 -8.17 9.13 -21.30
CA PHE A 118 -9.23 10.05 -20.89
C PHE A 118 -8.95 11.53 -21.17
N GLY A 119 -7.80 11.86 -21.79
CA GLY A 119 -7.40 13.25 -22.05
C GLY A 119 -7.10 14.04 -20.76
N LEU A 120 -6.60 13.35 -19.73
CA LEU A 120 -6.25 13.96 -18.44
C LEU A 120 -4.82 14.52 -18.46
N GLN A 121 -4.46 15.24 -17.39
CA GLN A 121 -3.12 15.77 -17.15
C GLN A 121 -2.67 15.41 -15.72
N LEU A 122 -2.71 14.12 -15.41
CA LEU A 122 -2.26 13.58 -14.14
C LEU A 122 -0.74 13.50 -14.10
N SER A 123 -0.16 13.95 -13.00
CA SER A 123 1.20 13.64 -12.58
C SER A 123 1.18 12.50 -11.57
N ALA A 124 2.09 11.53 -11.65
CA ALA A 124 2.18 10.52 -10.61
C ALA A 124 2.95 11.08 -9.40
N VAL A 125 2.43 10.84 -8.20
CA VAL A 125 3.10 11.21 -6.94
C VAL A 125 3.32 9.93 -6.15
N TYR A 126 4.59 9.53 -5.97
CA TYR A 126 4.94 8.40 -5.12
C TYR A 126 5.09 8.84 -3.66
N LYS A 127 4.30 8.24 -2.77
CA LYS A 127 4.30 8.53 -1.33
C LYS A 127 4.65 7.28 -0.52
N PRO A 128 5.81 7.24 0.16
CA PRO A 128 6.16 6.11 0.99
C PRO A 128 5.29 6.04 2.26
N ILE A 129 4.93 4.83 2.67
CA ILE A 129 4.09 4.55 3.83
C ILE A 129 4.89 3.80 4.89
N ASN A 130 4.91 4.31 6.12
CA ASN A 130 5.52 3.62 7.24
C ASN A 130 4.69 2.37 7.61
N THR A 131 5.32 1.20 7.55
CA THR A 131 4.69 -0.10 7.83
C THR A 131 4.96 -0.62 9.25
N THR A 132 5.61 0.17 10.12
CA THR A 132 6.03 -0.29 11.45
C THR A 132 4.85 -0.51 12.40
N GLU A 133 3.88 0.42 12.40
CA GLU A 133 2.77 0.40 13.38
C GLU A 133 1.80 -0.76 13.13
N PHE A 134 1.37 -0.97 11.87
CA PHE A 134 0.34 -1.96 11.53
C PHE A 134 0.90 -3.19 10.77
N GLY A 135 2.19 -3.20 10.47
CA GLY A 135 2.80 -4.17 9.56
C GLY A 135 2.57 -3.83 8.08
N TYR A 136 3.20 -4.61 7.20
CA TYR A 136 3.27 -4.33 5.76
C TYR A 136 1.90 -4.15 5.09
N PHE A 137 1.08 -5.21 5.04
CA PHE A 137 -0.15 -5.17 4.25
C PHE A 137 -1.19 -4.22 4.84
N GLU A 138 -1.35 -4.22 6.16
CA GLU A 138 -2.39 -3.43 6.83
C GLU A 138 -2.11 -1.92 6.73
N SER A 139 -0.85 -1.47 6.87
CA SER A 139 -0.51 -0.07 6.65
C SER A 139 -0.86 0.41 5.23
N LEU A 140 -0.53 -0.39 4.22
CA LEU A 140 -0.81 -0.06 2.83
C LEU A 140 -2.31 -0.08 2.51
N ARG A 141 -3.03 -1.09 3.00
CA ARG A 141 -4.50 -1.18 2.90
C ARG A 141 -5.18 0.04 3.53
N ARG A 142 -4.76 0.44 4.73
CA ARG A 142 -5.30 1.64 5.39
C ARG A 142 -5.05 2.90 4.56
N ALA A 143 -3.89 3.00 3.91
CA ALA A 143 -3.54 4.18 3.14
C ALA A 143 -4.48 4.42 1.94
N VAL A 144 -4.92 3.37 1.23
CA VAL A 144 -5.96 3.51 0.20
C VAL A 144 -7.35 3.69 0.77
N ASN A 145 -7.69 3.01 1.87
CA ASN A 145 -9.02 3.12 2.49
C ASN A 145 -9.30 4.49 3.10
N THR A 146 -8.27 5.21 3.55
CA THR A 146 -8.41 6.57 4.09
C THR A 146 -8.25 7.67 3.03
N GLY A 147 -7.96 7.31 1.77
CA GLY A 147 -7.65 8.28 0.72
C GLY A 147 -6.30 8.98 0.89
N ALA A 148 -5.39 8.43 1.72
CA ALA A 148 -4.01 8.90 1.78
C ALA A 148 -3.25 8.58 0.49
N CYS A 149 -3.75 7.61 -0.28
CA CYS A 149 -3.27 7.10 -1.55
C CYS A 149 -4.47 6.74 -2.43
N ASP A 150 -4.33 6.89 -3.75
CA ASP A 150 -5.32 6.41 -4.72
C ASP A 150 -5.04 4.95 -5.11
N VAL A 151 -3.76 4.59 -5.23
CA VAL A 151 -3.29 3.26 -5.62
C VAL A 151 -2.11 2.85 -4.72
N VAL A 152 -2.08 1.60 -4.26
CA VAL A 152 -0.85 1.00 -3.73
C VAL A 152 -0.10 0.33 -4.86
N VAL A 153 1.19 0.65 -4.96
CA VAL A 153 2.15 0.07 -5.87
C VAL A 153 3.26 -0.57 -5.03
N SER A 154 3.17 -1.88 -4.85
CA SER A 154 4.09 -2.65 -4.03
C SER A 154 4.15 -4.11 -4.47
N ASP A 155 5.18 -4.81 -4.02
CA ASP A 155 5.38 -6.27 -4.10
C ASP A 155 4.36 -7.10 -3.29
N THR A 156 3.12 -6.62 -3.17
CA THR A 156 2.09 -7.29 -2.37
C THR A 156 1.53 -8.50 -3.12
N THR A 157 1.85 -9.69 -2.61
CA THR A 157 1.30 -10.96 -3.09
C THR A 157 -0.22 -10.99 -3.08
N HIS A 158 -0.82 -11.43 -4.18
CA HIS A 158 -2.25 -11.66 -4.33
C HIS A 158 -2.64 -12.95 -3.59
N THR A 159 -3.39 -12.83 -2.50
CA THR A 159 -4.00 -13.99 -1.82
C THR A 159 -5.51 -13.81 -1.75
N LYS A 160 -6.25 -14.91 -1.53
CA LYS A 160 -7.71 -14.85 -1.39
C LYS A 160 -8.13 -13.95 -0.24
N GLU A 161 -7.42 -14.00 0.88
CA GLU A 161 -7.67 -13.21 2.08
C GLU A 161 -7.44 -11.72 1.84
N ARG A 162 -6.37 -11.37 1.13
CA ARG A 162 -6.08 -9.97 0.78
C ARG A 162 -7.08 -9.43 -0.25
N ALA A 163 -7.37 -10.21 -1.29
CA ALA A 163 -8.34 -9.84 -2.33
C ALA A 163 -9.78 -9.69 -1.79
N ALA A 164 -10.07 -10.24 -0.61
CA ALA A 164 -11.36 -10.03 0.05
C ALA A 164 -11.53 -8.62 0.62
N VAL A 165 -10.45 -7.85 0.81
CA VAL A 165 -10.47 -6.54 1.50
C VAL A 165 -9.83 -5.39 0.70
N VAL A 166 -9.30 -5.65 -0.48
CA VAL A 166 -8.79 -4.67 -1.45
C VAL A 166 -9.15 -5.10 -2.88
N ASN A 167 -8.99 -4.21 -3.86
CA ASN A 167 -9.16 -4.56 -5.26
C ASN A 167 -7.80 -4.62 -5.97
N PHE A 168 -7.26 -5.82 -6.14
CA PHE A 168 -6.04 -6.03 -6.94
C PHE A 168 -6.31 -5.80 -8.43
N ALA A 169 -5.31 -5.30 -9.15
CA ALA A 169 -5.32 -5.40 -10.61
C ALA A 169 -5.26 -6.87 -11.04
N THR A 170 -5.98 -7.22 -12.10
CA THR A 170 -6.02 -8.55 -12.68
C THR A 170 -4.65 -8.94 -13.22
N CYS A 171 -3.95 -8.00 -13.85
CA CYS A 171 -2.59 -8.20 -14.34
C CYS A 171 -1.55 -7.84 -13.28
N ALA A 172 -0.88 -8.86 -12.74
CA ALA A 172 0.30 -8.68 -11.91
C ALA A 172 1.50 -8.22 -12.74
N TYR A 173 2.31 -7.31 -12.20
CA TYR A 173 3.55 -6.87 -12.86
C TYR A 173 4.77 -7.70 -12.47
N GLY A 174 4.62 -8.65 -11.54
CA GLY A 174 5.63 -9.63 -11.22
C GLY A 174 5.08 -10.81 -10.42
N SER A 175 5.91 -11.83 -10.27
CA SER A 175 5.65 -12.99 -9.43
C SER A 175 6.94 -13.47 -8.80
N SER A 176 6.81 -14.04 -7.60
CA SER A 176 7.91 -14.63 -6.85
C SER A 176 7.45 -15.84 -6.06
N SER A 177 8.40 -16.69 -5.70
CA SER A 177 8.15 -17.79 -4.77
C SER A 177 8.58 -17.38 -3.37
N SER A 178 7.92 -17.94 -2.36
CA SER A 178 8.47 -17.89 -1.00
C SER A 178 9.76 -18.71 -0.93
N GLY A 179 10.62 -18.38 0.02
CA GLY A 179 11.83 -19.14 0.29
C GLY A 179 12.27 -19.01 1.73
N PHE A 180 13.20 -19.88 2.11
CA PHE A 180 13.94 -19.72 3.35
C PHE A 180 15.44 -19.64 3.08
N LEU A 181 16.10 -18.73 3.79
CA LEU A 181 17.55 -18.63 3.86
C LEU A 181 18.02 -19.39 5.10
N ARG A 182 18.69 -20.52 4.91
CA ARG A 182 19.40 -21.21 5.99
C ARG A 182 20.66 -20.42 6.32
N THR A 183 20.85 -20.12 7.61
CA THR A 183 22.03 -19.39 8.12
C THR A 183 23.17 -20.32 8.49
N SER A 184 24.30 -19.74 8.91
CA SER A 184 25.44 -20.49 9.46
C SER A 184 25.27 -20.91 10.94
N LEU A 185 24.14 -20.57 11.58
CA LEU A 185 23.86 -21.08 12.93
C LEU A 185 23.74 -22.60 12.87
N ASP A 186 24.63 -23.30 13.56
CA ASP A 186 24.82 -24.75 13.49
C ASP A 186 25.14 -25.25 12.06
N SER A 187 26.23 -24.73 11.48
CA SER A 187 26.72 -25.08 10.14
C SER A 187 27.10 -26.55 9.95
N ASN A 188 27.28 -27.31 11.04
CA ASN A 188 27.57 -28.74 11.00
C ASN A 188 26.30 -29.60 11.08
N GLY A 189 25.12 -28.98 11.20
CA GLY A 189 23.84 -29.65 11.27
C GLY A 189 23.40 -30.28 9.94
N THR A 190 22.30 -31.03 10.00
CA THR A 190 21.69 -31.69 8.84
C THR A 190 21.31 -30.67 7.77
N TYR A 191 21.58 -31.01 6.50
CA TYR A 191 21.11 -30.23 5.35
C TYR A 191 19.57 -30.20 5.30
N ILE A 192 19.00 -29.00 5.13
CA ILE A 192 17.56 -28.72 5.17
C ILE A 192 17.13 -28.22 3.78
N ASP A 193 16.54 -29.09 2.97
CA ASP A 193 16.05 -28.78 1.64
C ASP A 193 14.54 -28.49 1.56
N GLU A 194 13.82 -28.73 2.65
CA GLU A 194 12.37 -28.56 2.73
C GLU A 194 11.97 -27.73 3.95
N LEU A 195 10.95 -26.89 3.79
CA LEU A 195 10.42 -26.05 4.88
C LEU A 195 9.98 -26.89 6.08
N SER A 196 9.33 -28.03 5.83
CA SER A 196 8.81 -28.96 6.86
C SER A 196 9.90 -29.43 7.85
N LYS A 197 11.15 -29.56 7.40
CA LYS A 197 12.29 -29.98 8.23
C LYS A 197 12.69 -28.93 9.28
N LEU A 198 12.25 -27.68 9.11
CA LEU A 198 12.41 -26.62 10.12
C LEU A 198 11.38 -26.72 11.26
N ASN A 199 10.37 -27.61 11.15
CA ASN A 199 9.31 -27.76 12.17
C ASN A 199 9.79 -28.58 13.39
N SER A 200 10.73 -28.03 14.14
CA SER A 200 11.31 -28.63 15.34
C SER A 200 11.59 -27.56 16.39
N PRO A 201 11.43 -27.85 17.70
CA PRO A 201 11.72 -26.89 18.76
C PRO A 201 13.17 -26.43 18.81
N ASN A 202 14.07 -27.14 18.12
CA ASN A 202 15.49 -26.78 18.04
C ASN A 202 15.77 -25.65 17.03
N TYR A 203 14.84 -25.34 16.14
CA TYR A 203 15.02 -24.30 15.13
C TYR A 203 14.36 -22.99 15.53
N ILE A 204 15.05 -21.90 15.20
CA ILE A 204 14.61 -20.52 15.40
C ILE A 204 14.43 -19.91 14.02
N VAL A 205 13.21 -19.50 13.71
CA VAL A 205 12.83 -19.01 12.39
C VAL A 205 12.31 -17.58 12.49
N ALA A 206 12.91 -16.68 11.72
CA ALA A 206 12.43 -15.31 11.59
C ALA A 206 11.55 -15.12 10.35
N PHE A 207 10.61 -14.18 10.42
CA PHE A 207 9.76 -13.75 9.31
C PHE A 207 9.20 -12.35 9.56
N TYR A 208 8.81 -11.66 8.50
CA TYR A 208 8.16 -10.35 8.58
C TYR A 208 6.68 -10.47 9.00
N ALA A 209 6.28 -9.63 9.95
CA ALA A 209 4.91 -9.49 10.41
C ALA A 209 3.94 -8.99 9.32
N SER A 210 2.70 -9.48 9.37
CA SER A 210 1.61 -9.10 8.46
C SER A 210 1.94 -9.39 6.98
N THR A 211 2.71 -10.44 6.73
CA THR A 211 3.07 -10.94 5.40
C THR A 211 2.58 -12.36 5.17
N VAL A 212 2.68 -12.86 3.93
CA VAL A 212 2.41 -14.27 3.63
C VAL A 212 3.41 -15.21 4.29
N TYR A 213 4.61 -14.72 4.64
CA TYR A 213 5.65 -15.49 5.33
C TYR A 213 5.26 -15.82 6.77
N GLU A 214 4.55 -14.91 7.44
CA GLU A 214 3.96 -15.17 8.77
C GLU A 214 2.93 -16.31 8.70
N ILE A 215 2.07 -16.31 7.67
CA ILE A 215 1.10 -17.39 7.45
C ILE A 215 1.84 -18.72 7.23
N ALA A 216 2.85 -18.74 6.36
CA ALA A 216 3.66 -19.93 6.09
C ALA A 216 4.35 -20.46 7.36
N ALA A 217 4.98 -19.58 8.14
CA ALA A 217 5.65 -19.95 9.39
C ALA A 217 4.68 -20.50 10.44
N ASN A 218 3.52 -19.87 10.60
CA ASN A 218 2.55 -20.27 11.62
C ASN A 218 1.82 -21.58 11.26
N THR A 219 1.55 -21.81 9.98
CA THR A 219 0.85 -23.01 9.51
C THR A 219 1.78 -24.21 9.35
N SER A 220 2.98 -24.00 8.79
CA SER A 220 3.89 -25.10 8.43
C SER A 220 4.87 -25.46 9.54
N LEU A 221 5.17 -24.51 10.46
CA LEU A 221 6.18 -24.68 11.51
C LEU A 221 5.60 -24.49 12.93
N PRO A 222 4.55 -25.21 13.33
CA PRO A 222 3.95 -25.05 14.65
C PRO A 222 4.91 -25.29 15.83
N LEU A 223 5.93 -26.15 15.66
CA LEU A 223 6.89 -26.52 16.71
C LEU A 223 8.14 -25.65 16.76
N ALA A 224 8.44 -24.88 15.70
CA ALA A 224 9.63 -24.04 15.65
C ALA A 224 9.52 -22.84 16.59
N GLN A 225 10.65 -22.39 17.12
CA GLN A 225 10.73 -21.09 17.80
C GLN A 225 10.64 -19.98 16.73
N LYS A 226 9.87 -18.93 17.00
CA LYS A 226 9.53 -17.91 16.00
C LYS A 226 9.97 -16.52 16.46
N ILE A 227 10.69 -15.81 15.59
CA ILE A 227 10.99 -14.39 15.75
C ILE A 227 10.15 -13.62 14.75
N ARG A 228 9.09 -12.99 15.25
CA ARG A 228 8.21 -12.12 14.46
C ARG A 228 8.83 -10.72 14.37
N VAL A 229 9.23 -10.31 13.18
CA VAL A 229 9.83 -8.99 12.93
C VAL A 229 8.77 -7.97 12.53
N THR A 230 8.63 -6.90 13.31
CA THR A 230 7.61 -5.85 13.11
C THR A 230 8.15 -4.51 12.63
N SER A 231 9.44 -4.21 12.85
CA SER A 231 10.02 -2.92 12.48
C SER A 231 11.18 -3.07 11.49
N LEU A 232 11.41 -2.02 10.71
CA LEU A 232 12.62 -1.91 9.87
C LEU A 232 13.88 -1.81 10.73
N ASP A 233 13.78 -1.30 11.95
CA ASP A 233 14.90 -1.21 12.90
C ASP A 233 15.40 -2.59 13.37
N THR A 234 14.53 -3.61 13.28
CA THR A 234 14.88 -5.01 13.54
C THR A 234 14.98 -5.79 12.24
N ASP A 235 15.81 -5.31 11.30
CA ASP A 235 16.06 -6.00 10.04
C ASP A 235 16.44 -7.49 10.28
N PRO A 236 15.64 -8.47 9.78
CA PRO A 236 15.93 -9.88 10.00
C PRO A 236 17.27 -10.30 9.38
N TYR A 237 17.79 -9.57 8.39
CA TYR A 237 19.12 -9.83 7.86
C TYR A 237 20.21 -9.58 8.90
N ASN A 238 20.02 -8.66 9.86
CA ASN A 238 20.95 -8.52 10.98
C ASN A 238 20.93 -9.73 11.90
N LEU A 239 19.79 -10.41 12.06
CA LEU A 239 19.72 -11.67 12.82
C LEU A 239 20.47 -12.80 12.11
N VAL A 240 20.46 -12.81 10.77
CA VAL A 240 21.27 -13.72 9.96
C VAL A 240 22.76 -13.46 10.19
N LEU A 241 23.20 -12.20 10.05
CA LEU A 241 24.61 -11.81 10.22
C LEU A 241 25.13 -12.08 11.65
N GLN A 242 24.26 -11.99 12.65
CA GLN A 242 24.59 -12.26 14.06
C GLN A 242 24.48 -13.74 14.42
N ASN A 243 24.14 -14.63 13.47
CA ASN A 243 23.88 -16.06 13.72
C ASN A 243 22.86 -16.29 14.85
N LYS A 244 21.80 -15.47 14.94
CA LYS A 244 20.75 -15.58 15.98
C LYS A 244 19.56 -16.43 15.59
N ILE A 245 19.44 -16.78 14.31
CA ILE A 245 18.34 -17.56 13.75
C ILE A 245 18.90 -18.67 12.88
N HIS A 246 18.15 -19.78 12.78
CA HIS A 246 18.51 -20.90 11.92
C HIS A 246 18.04 -20.67 10.47
N ALA A 247 16.88 -20.03 10.32
CA ALA A 247 16.32 -19.69 9.02
C ALA A 247 15.58 -18.35 9.03
N LEU A 248 15.62 -17.64 7.91
CA LEU A 248 14.76 -16.50 7.60
C LEU A 248 13.79 -16.90 6.49
N ILE A 249 12.48 -16.81 6.72
CA ILE A 249 11.45 -16.99 5.69
C ILE A 249 11.12 -15.63 5.07
N SER A 250 11.30 -15.53 3.74
CA SER A 250 11.03 -14.32 2.98
C SER A 250 10.84 -14.64 1.49
N ASP A 251 10.94 -13.62 0.64
CA ASP A 251 10.92 -13.77 -0.81
C ASP A 251 12.20 -14.48 -1.28
N ALA A 252 12.07 -15.57 -2.04
CA ALA A 252 13.25 -16.32 -2.49
C ALA A 252 14.20 -15.47 -3.34
N ALA A 253 13.67 -14.52 -4.11
CA ALA A 253 14.47 -13.63 -4.94
C ALA A 253 15.24 -12.62 -4.10
N ASP A 254 14.59 -11.97 -3.12
CA ASP A 254 15.27 -11.05 -2.19
C ASP A 254 16.35 -11.79 -1.38
N LEU A 255 16.06 -13.01 -0.91
CA LEU A 255 17.03 -13.82 -0.18
C LEU A 255 18.25 -14.18 -1.02
N ASN A 256 18.07 -14.51 -2.31
CA ASN A 256 19.17 -14.79 -3.23
C ASN A 256 20.00 -13.55 -3.53
N ALA A 257 19.36 -12.41 -3.79
CA ALA A 257 20.02 -11.13 -4.01
C ALA A 257 20.85 -10.71 -2.79
N TRP A 258 20.26 -10.81 -1.60
CA TRP A 258 20.94 -10.49 -0.34
C TRP A 258 22.12 -11.42 -0.08
N LYS A 259 21.96 -12.73 -0.29
CA LYS A 259 23.03 -13.72 -0.14
C LYS A 259 24.18 -13.42 -1.10
N ALA A 260 23.90 -13.09 -2.37
CA ALA A 260 24.93 -12.75 -3.34
C ALA A 260 25.74 -11.52 -2.89
N ALA A 261 25.06 -10.50 -2.35
CA ALA A 261 25.69 -9.28 -1.85
C ALA A 261 26.45 -9.45 -0.52
N ASN A 262 26.20 -10.54 0.24
CA ASN A 262 26.81 -10.81 1.54
C ASN A 262 27.50 -12.20 1.57
N SER A 263 28.09 -12.60 0.44
CA SER A 263 28.70 -13.93 0.28
C SER A 263 29.89 -14.17 1.23
N ASP A 264 30.57 -13.10 1.65
CA ASP A 264 31.66 -13.12 2.64
C ASP A 264 31.16 -13.42 4.07
N LYS A 265 30.00 -12.87 4.44
CA LYS A 265 29.40 -13.04 5.78
C LYS A 265 28.46 -14.24 5.88
N CYS A 266 28.00 -14.76 4.74
CA CYS A 266 27.03 -15.86 4.65
C CYS A 266 27.55 -16.98 3.73
N SER A 267 28.82 -17.34 3.86
CA SER A 267 29.49 -18.31 2.96
C SER A 267 28.84 -19.68 2.94
N ASN A 268 28.31 -20.14 4.09
CA ASN A 268 27.64 -21.44 4.23
C ASN A 268 26.11 -21.35 4.10
N CYS A 269 25.58 -20.15 3.83
CA CYS A 269 24.15 -19.94 3.71
C CYS A 269 23.64 -20.44 2.36
N TYR A 270 22.40 -20.92 2.35
CA TYR A 270 21.73 -21.30 1.12
C TYR A 270 20.25 -20.93 1.18
N VAL A 271 19.70 -20.67 -0.01
CA VAL A 271 18.29 -20.33 -0.19
C VAL A 271 17.57 -21.54 -0.77
N LYS A 272 16.40 -21.85 -0.23
CA LYS A 272 15.48 -22.84 -0.78
C LYS A 272 14.14 -22.18 -1.02
N ALA A 273 13.74 -22.15 -2.29
CA ALA A 273 12.39 -21.75 -2.67
C ALA A 273 11.40 -22.84 -2.27
N PHE A 274 10.18 -22.45 -1.92
CA PHE A 274 9.07 -23.34 -1.66
C PHE A 274 7.74 -22.68 -2.07
N GLY A 275 6.71 -23.50 -2.20
CA GLY A 275 5.39 -23.05 -2.67
C GLY A 275 5.38 -22.73 -4.16
N GLU A 276 4.25 -22.21 -4.62
CA GLU A 276 4.07 -21.80 -6.01
C GLU A 276 4.55 -20.36 -6.24
N LEU A 277 4.81 -20.01 -7.49
CA LEU A 277 5.02 -18.62 -7.88
C LEU A 277 3.73 -17.85 -7.65
N ALA A 278 3.76 -16.90 -6.73
CA ALA A 278 2.62 -16.09 -6.38
C ALA A 278 2.73 -14.72 -7.07
N PRO A 279 1.69 -14.28 -7.80
CA PRO A 279 1.68 -12.97 -8.42
C PRO A 279 1.61 -11.87 -7.37
N PHE A 280 2.26 -10.74 -7.64
CA PHE A 280 2.13 -9.50 -6.90
C PHE A 280 1.88 -8.33 -7.85
N GLY A 281 1.27 -7.28 -7.32
CA GLY A 281 0.88 -6.16 -8.15
C GLY A 281 0.28 -5.02 -7.36
N ILE A 282 -0.35 -4.12 -8.09
CA ILE A 282 -1.02 -2.96 -7.52
C ILE A 282 -2.38 -3.33 -6.94
N PHE A 283 -2.85 -2.53 -5.99
CA PHE A 283 -4.23 -2.59 -5.53
C PHE A 283 -4.79 -1.22 -5.18
N THR A 284 -6.12 -1.13 -5.21
CA THR A 284 -6.89 0.03 -4.76
C THR A 284 -7.80 -0.35 -3.60
N ALA A 285 -8.45 0.65 -3.00
CA ALA A 285 -9.50 0.39 -2.01
C ALA A 285 -10.64 -0.44 -2.61
N GLN A 286 -11.16 -1.39 -1.83
CA GLN A 286 -12.36 -2.12 -2.20
C GLN A 286 -13.58 -1.17 -2.13
N THR A 287 -14.44 -1.21 -3.13
CA THR A 287 -15.61 -0.33 -3.20
C THR A 287 -16.76 -1.04 -3.89
N THR A 288 -17.96 -0.85 -3.36
CA THR A 288 -19.22 -1.27 -3.98
C THR A 288 -19.97 -0.09 -4.60
N ARG A 289 -19.40 1.12 -4.52
CA ARG A 289 -20.04 2.35 -4.99
C ARG A 289 -19.80 2.51 -6.49
N SER A 290 -20.88 2.63 -7.26
CA SER A 290 -20.81 3.14 -8.63
C SER A 290 -20.59 4.65 -8.61
N SER A 291 -19.78 5.19 -9.53
CA SER A 291 -19.46 6.61 -9.62
C SER A 291 -20.61 7.50 -10.12
N SER A 292 -21.76 6.91 -10.41
CA SER A 292 -22.94 7.60 -10.95
C SER A 292 -23.68 8.43 -9.87
N ILE A 293 -23.47 9.74 -9.92
CA ILE A 293 -24.44 10.80 -9.55
C ILE A 293 -24.66 11.08 -8.03
N GLY A 294 -24.31 10.16 -7.12
CA GLY A 294 -24.55 10.36 -5.67
C GLY A 294 -23.79 11.52 -4.99
N PHE A 295 -22.71 12.01 -5.58
CA PHE A 295 -21.82 12.99 -4.94
C PHE A 295 -22.30 14.44 -5.02
N ILE A 296 -23.04 14.81 -6.08
CA ILE A 296 -23.56 16.19 -6.22
C ILE A 296 -24.63 16.42 -5.15
N LEU A 297 -25.47 15.43 -4.86
CA LEU A 297 -26.55 15.57 -3.87
C LEU A 297 -26.05 15.54 -2.42
N HIS A 298 -25.04 14.72 -2.08
CA HIS A 298 -24.62 14.59 -0.68
C HIS A 298 -23.77 15.76 -0.16
N ARG A 299 -22.89 16.34 -0.99
CA ARG A 299 -22.11 17.53 -0.60
C ARG A 299 -22.96 18.79 -0.51
N ILE A 300 -23.92 18.97 -1.42
CA ILE A 300 -24.85 20.11 -1.36
C ILE A 300 -25.79 19.94 -0.16
N GLY A 301 -26.32 18.74 0.08
CA GLY A 301 -27.23 18.48 1.20
C GLY A 301 -26.62 18.75 2.58
N MET A 302 -25.43 18.19 2.86
CA MET A 302 -24.83 18.32 4.20
C MET A 302 -24.26 19.72 4.49
N SER A 303 -23.69 20.39 3.48
CA SER A 303 -23.18 21.76 3.66
C SER A 303 -24.31 22.78 3.84
N GLN A 304 -25.44 22.62 3.13
CA GLN A 304 -26.60 23.47 3.34
C GLN A 304 -27.29 23.19 4.68
N LEU A 305 -27.39 21.93 5.11
CA LEU A 305 -27.94 21.59 6.43
C LEU A 305 -27.08 22.17 7.58
N MET A 306 -25.75 22.14 7.48
CA MET A 306 -24.91 22.78 8.50
C MET A 306 -25.01 24.30 8.49
N MET A 307 -25.09 24.95 7.31
CA MET A 307 -25.35 26.40 7.27
C MET A 307 -26.70 26.76 7.86
N ILE A 308 -27.75 25.99 7.57
CA ILE A 308 -29.09 26.20 8.15
C ILE A 308 -29.05 25.99 9.67
N ALA A 309 -28.35 24.96 10.16
CA ALA A 309 -28.21 24.71 11.60
C ALA A 309 -27.48 25.88 12.30
N VAL A 310 -26.36 26.34 11.75
CA VAL A 310 -25.61 27.49 12.30
C VAL A 310 -26.46 28.76 12.29
N LEU A 311 -27.14 29.05 11.18
CA LEU A 311 -28.04 30.21 11.07
C LEU A 311 -29.20 30.13 12.07
N SER A 312 -29.82 28.96 12.22
CA SER A 312 -30.90 28.73 13.19
C SER A 312 -30.43 28.92 14.63
N MET A 313 -29.20 28.49 14.95
CA MET A 313 -28.61 28.66 16.27
C MET A 313 -28.31 30.13 16.57
N THR A 314 -27.78 30.87 15.59
CA THR A 314 -27.57 32.32 15.74
C THR A 314 -28.88 33.08 15.95
N VAL A 315 -29.94 32.73 15.22
CA VAL A 315 -31.27 33.35 15.41
C VAL A 315 -31.83 33.03 16.79
N LEU A 316 -31.73 31.77 17.26
CA LEU A 316 -32.15 31.39 18.61
C LEU A 316 -31.41 32.19 19.69
N ILE A 317 -30.08 32.33 19.59
CA ILE A 317 -29.28 33.10 20.55
C ILE A 317 -29.71 34.58 20.57
N SER A 318 -30.00 35.17 19.39
CA SER A 318 -30.49 36.55 19.31
C SER A 318 -31.87 36.73 19.94
N VAL A 319 -32.79 35.77 19.77
CA VAL A 319 -34.13 35.83 20.38
C VAL A 319 -34.05 35.74 21.90
N PHE A 320 -33.20 34.86 22.45
CA PHE A 320 -33.00 34.74 23.91
C PHE A 320 -32.32 35.95 24.57
N HIS A 321 -31.66 36.83 23.80
CA HIS A 321 -31.10 38.07 24.35
C HIS A 321 -32.09 39.24 24.36
N ILE A 322 -33.23 39.12 23.68
CA ILE A 322 -34.25 40.18 23.60
C ILE A 322 -35.36 39.99 24.66
N ILE A 323 -35.51 38.78 25.18
CA ILE A 323 -36.46 38.42 26.25
C ILE A 323 -35.77 38.51 27.61
#